data_AF-A0A075HEB4-F1
#
_entry.id   AF-A0A075HEB4-F1
#
_cell.length_a   1.000
_cell.length_b   1.000
_cell.length_c   1.000
_cell.angle_alpha   90.00
_cell.angle_beta   90.00
_cell.angle_gamma   90.00
#
_symmetry.space_group_name_H-M   'P 1'
#
loop_
_entity.id
_entity.type
_entity.pdbx_description
1 polymer ?
#
loop_
_entity_poly.entity_id
_entity_poly.type
_entity_poly.pdbx_seq_one_letter_code
_entity_poly.pdbx_strand_id
1 'polypeptide(L)'
;MAKDRRSKIQIFFDIVSAIIDDTQNNESISPTRIQFKCNTSYDKLTKYLEEMEKKEIIQREKSIAITEKGMQFHKDYSRINELINEINKKF
;
A
#
# COMPACT_ATOMS: atom_id res chain seq x y z
N MET A 1 -5.98 20.53 -11.50
CA MET A 1 -6.99 19.74 -10.77
C MET A 1 -6.44 19.43 -9.38
N ALA A 2 -7.12 19.83 -8.31
CA ALA A 2 -6.69 19.45 -6.96
C ALA A 2 -6.74 17.91 -6.89
N LYS A 3 -5.60 17.27 -6.57
CA LYS A 3 -5.54 15.82 -6.43
C LYS A 3 -6.49 15.45 -5.29
N ASP A 4 -7.48 14.62 -5.59
CA ASP A 4 -8.47 14.20 -4.60
C ASP A 4 -7.76 13.64 -3.36
N ARG A 5 -8.29 13.93 -2.18
CA ARG A 5 -7.61 13.57 -0.93
C ARG A 5 -7.53 12.05 -0.86
N ARG A 6 -6.30 11.50 -0.84
CA ARG A 6 -6.10 10.04 -0.77
C ARG A 6 -6.86 9.44 0.39
N SER A 7 -7.65 8.41 0.11
CA SER A 7 -8.34 7.67 1.15
C SER A 7 -7.36 6.80 1.93
N LYS A 8 -7.75 6.40 3.14
CA LYS A 8 -6.96 5.47 3.96
C LYS A 8 -6.67 4.14 3.24
N ILE A 9 -7.65 3.64 2.49
CA ILE A 9 -7.53 2.39 1.73
C ILE A 9 -6.54 2.56 0.58
N GLN A 10 -6.54 3.72 -0.12
CA GLN A 10 -5.51 4.02 -1.12
C GLN A 10 -4.11 4.04 -0.51
N ILE A 11 -3.94 4.60 0.68
CA ILE A 11 -2.64 4.61 1.36
C ILE A 11 -2.19 3.19 1.70
N PHE A 12 -3.09 2.31 2.16
CA PHE A 12 -2.75 0.91 2.39
C PHE A 12 -2.32 0.21 1.10
N PHE A 13 -3.03 0.45 0.00
CA PHE A 13 -2.67 -0.09 -1.31
C PHE A 13 -1.31 0.43 -1.80
N ASP A 14 -1.04 1.73 -1.63
CA ASP A 14 0.26 2.34 -1.97
C ASP A 14 1.40 1.69 -1.18
N ILE A 15 1.20 1.44 0.13
CA ILE A 15 2.19 0.80 1.00
C ILE A 15 2.44 -0.64 0.56
N VAL A 16 1.39 -1.42 0.32
CA VAL A 16 1.54 -2.81 -0.14
C VAL A 16 2.25 -2.85 -1.49
N SER A 17 1.86 -2.01 -2.44
CA SER A 17 2.52 -1.92 -3.75
C SER A 17 4.00 -1.56 -3.62
N ALA A 18 4.33 -0.59 -2.76
CA ALA A 18 5.71 -0.20 -2.51
C ALA A 18 6.56 -1.36 -1.99
N ILE A 19 6.02 -2.19 -1.09
CA ILE A 19 6.69 -3.38 -0.55
C ILE A 19 6.84 -4.45 -1.65
N ILE A 20 5.79 -4.74 -2.44
CA ILE A 20 5.86 -5.70 -3.56
C ILE A 20 6.99 -5.32 -4.53
N ASP A 21 6.99 -4.07 -4.98
CA ASP A 21 7.98 -3.58 -5.95
C ASP A 21 9.42 -3.75 -5.44
N ASP A 22 9.68 -3.49 -4.15
CA ASP A 22 11.03 -3.61 -3.60
C ASP A 22 11.40 -5.08 -3.33
N THR A 23 10.45 -5.94 -2.94
CA THR A 23 10.71 -7.38 -2.79
C THR A 23 11.07 -8.05 -4.11
N GLN A 24 10.51 -7.59 -5.24
CA GLN A 24 10.91 -8.07 -6.58
C GLN A 24 12.37 -7.75 -6.93
N ASN A 25 12.97 -6.76 -6.26
CA ASN A 25 14.38 -6.40 -6.41
C ASN A 25 15.31 -7.15 -5.45
N ASN A 26 14.83 -8.19 -4.73
CA ASN A 26 15.55 -8.90 -3.67
C ASN A 26 16.06 -7.98 -2.53
N GLU A 27 15.48 -6.79 -2.37
CA GLU A 27 15.81 -5.86 -1.29
C GLU A 27 14.70 -5.86 -0.23
N SER A 28 15.09 -5.97 1.05
CA SER A 28 14.18 -5.68 2.16
C SER A 28 13.89 -4.18 2.19
N ILE A 29 12.62 -3.79 2.14
CA ILE A 29 12.23 -2.39 2.07
C ILE A 29 12.44 -1.67 3.42
N SER A 30 13.06 -0.49 3.37
CA SER A 30 13.20 0.38 4.55
C SER A 30 11.96 1.26 4.75
N PRO A 31 11.59 1.59 6.01
CA PRO A 31 10.48 2.52 6.29
C PRO A 31 10.63 3.87 5.57
N THR A 32 11.86 4.37 5.43
CA THR A 32 12.18 5.60 4.70
C THR A 32 11.79 5.51 3.23
N ARG A 33 12.01 4.38 2.56
CA ARG A 33 11.65 4.19 1.15
C ARG A 33 10.14 4.11 0.95
N ILE A 34 9.42 3.46 1.87
CA ILE A 34 7.94 3.48 1.90
C ILE A 34 7.44 4.91 2.08
N GLN A 35 8.05 5.69 2.97
CA GLN A 35 7.67 7.08 3.23
C GLN A 35 7.72 7.93 1.96
N PHE A 36 8.81 7.83 1.20
CA PHE A 36 8.97 8.55 -0.07
C PHE A 36 7.97 8.08 -1.13
N LYS A 37 7.81 6.76 -1.32
CA LYS A 37 6.86 6.20 -2.30
C LYS A 37 5.41 6.57 -2.00
N CYS A 38 5.03 6.54 -0.72
CA CYS A 38 3.67 6.82 -0.30
C CYS A 38 3.40 8.29 0.00
N ASN A 39 4.35 9.22 -0.24
CA ASN A 39 4.22 10.67 0.02
C ASN A 39 3.47 10.98 1.34
N THR A 40 3.89 10.33 2.43
CA THR A 40 3.24 10.39 3.74
C THR A 40 4.27 10.77 4.80
N SER A 41 3.91 11.52 5.83
CA SER A 41 4.84 11.82 6.93
C SER A 41 5.17 10.55 7.73
N TYR A 42 6.36 10.48 8.33
CA TYR A 42 6.78 9.34 9.15
C TYR A 42 5.74 8.96 10.21
N ASP A 43 5.24 9.93 10.98
CA ASP A 43 4.23 9.70 12.02
C ASP A 43 2.93 9.07 11.48
N LYS A 44 2.51 9.46 10.27
CA LYS A 44 1.31 8.90 9.64
C LYS A 44 1.58 7.50 9.12
N LEU A 45 2.75 7.29 8.50
CA LEU A 45 3.17 5.99 8.01
C LEU A 45 3.21 4.97 9.16
N THR A 46 3.83 5.32 10.30
CA THR A 46 3.91 4.43 11.46
C THR A 46 2.52 4.02 11.95
N LYS A 47 1.58 4.95 12.05
CA LYS A 47 0.17 4.65 12.40
C LYS A 47 -0.49 3.72 11.40
N TYR A 48 -0.28 3.93 10.10
CA TYR A 48 -0.83 3.03 9.08
C TYR A 48 -0.22 1.64 9.15
N LEU A 49 1.09 1.53 9.33
CA LEU A 49 1.76 0.23 9.47
C LEU A 49 1.27 -0.53 10.72
N GLU A 50 1.07 0.16 11.85
CA GLU A 50 0.47 -0.44 13.05
C GLU A 50 -0.95 -0.96 12.82
N GLU A 51 -1.78 -0.21 12.10
CA GLU A 51 -3.13 -0.65 11.77
C GLU A 51 -3.15 -1.80 10.76
N MET A 52 -2.26 -1.76 9.77
CA MET A 52 -2.10 -2.83 8.78
C MET A 52 -1.63 -4.13 9.45
N GLU A 53 -0.72 -4.04 10.43
CA GLU A 53 -0.28 -5.18 11.22
C GLU A 53 -1.41 -5.74 12.09
N LYS A 54 -2.16 -4.88 12.81
CA LYS A 54 -3.36 -5.29 13.57
C LYS A 54 -4.45 -5.94 12.69
N LYS A 55 -4.49 -5.58 11.42
CA LYS A 55 -5.40 -6.15 10.42
C LYS A 55 -4.82 -7.36 9.70
N GLU A 56 -3.61 -7.79 10.06
CA GLU A 56 -2.87 -8.90 9.45
C GLU A 56 -2.65 -8.71 7.95
N ILE A 57 -2.53 -7.47 7.48
CA ILE A 57 -2.19 -7.13 6.08
C ILE A 57 -0.68 -7.23 5.88
N ILE A 58 0.08 -6.86 6.92
CA ILE A 58 1.54 -6.96 6.95
C ILE A 58 1.99 -7.62 8.26
N GLN A 59 3.23 -8.07 8.29
CA GLN A 59 3.95 -8.53 9.48
C GLN A 59 5.27 -7.77 9.60
N ARG A 60 5.68 -7.42 10.82
CA ARG A 60 6.89 -6.61 11.09
C ARG A 60 7.81 -7.24 12.14
N GLU A 61 8.11 -8.53 12.01
CA GLU A 61 8.99 -9.22 12.97
C GLU A 61 10.47 -8.78 12.85
N LYS A 62 11.06 -8.94 11.67
CA LYS A 62 12.45 -8.53 11.37
C LYS A 62 12.51 -7.58 10.17
N SER A 63 11.58 -7.74 9.24
CA SER A 63 11.39 -6.91 8.07
C SER A 63 9.89 -6.75 7.82
N ILE A 64 9.53 -5.70 7.10
CA ILE A 64 8.15 -5.50 6.66
C ILE A 64 7.87 -6.48 5.53
N ALA A 65 7.01 -7.44 5.77
CA ALA A 65 6.54 -8.40 4.78
C ALA A 65 5.02 -8.36 4.66
N ILE A 66 4.50 -8.68 3.48
CA ILE A 66 3.07 -8.74 3.21
C ILE A 66 2.59 -10.15 3.53
N THR A 67 1.46 -10.26 4.21
CA THR A 67 0.82 -11.56 4.48
C THR A 67 0.02 -12.04 3.27
N GLU A 68 -0.47 -13.28 3.30
CA GLU A 68 -1.41 -13.77 2.27
C GLU A 68 -2.66 -12.87 2.15
N LYS A 69 -3.20 -12.43 3.30
CA LYS A 69 -4.33 -11.50 3.37
C LYS A 69 -4.01 -10.14 2.75
N GLY A 70 -2.79 -9.64 2.95
CA GLY A 70 -2.33 -8.40 2.32
C GLY A 70 -2.17 -8.50 0.81
N MET A 71 -1.72 -9.65 0.31
CA MET A 71 -1.66 -9.93 -1.14
C MET A 71 -3.07 -10.01 -1.75
N GLN A 72 -4.01 -10.66 -1.05
CA GLN A 72 -5.40 -10.71 -1.50
C GLN A 72 -6.03 -9.31 -1.54
N PHE A 73 -5.82 -8.51 -0.49
CA PHE A 73 -6.25 -7.10 -0.47
C PHE A 73 -5.71 -6.30 -1.67
N HIS A 74 -4.42 -6.45 -1.99
CA HIS A 74 -3.79 -5.75 -3.11
C HIS A 74 -4.45 -6.14 -4.44
N LYS A 75 -4.65 -7.43 -4.67
CA LYS A 75 -5.29 -7.95 -5.87
C LYS A 75 -6.72 -7.44 -6.05
N ASP A 76 -7.53 -7.50 -5.00
CA ASP A 76 -8.92 -7.05 -5.05
C ASP A 76 -9.03 -5.55 -5.28
N TYR A 77 -8.18 -4.77 -4.61
CA TYR A 77 -8.15 -3.31 -4.79
C TYR A 77 -7.68 -2.91 -6.18
N SER A 78 -6.68 -3.61 -6.75
CA SER A 78 -6.22 -3.39 -8.14
C SER A 78 -7.36 -3.60 -9.12
N ARG A 79 -8.11 -4.70 -8.97
CA ARG A 79 -9.26 -5.02 -9.83
C ARG A 79 -10.36 -3.96 -9.72
N ILE A 80 -10.64 -3.45 -8.53
CA ILE A 80 -11.61 -2.36 -8.34
C ILE A 80 -11.14 -1.09 -9.04
N ASN A 81 -9.87 -0.74 -8.93
CA ASN A 81 -9.32 0.44 -9.61
C ASN A 81 -9.36 0.30 -11.14
N GLU A 82 -9.07 -0.88 -11.68
CA GLU A 82 -9.22 -1.17 -13.11
C GLU A 82 -10.66 -0.96 -13.56
N LEU A 83 -11.64 -1.50 -12.83
CA LEU A 83 -13.06 -1.32 -13.12
C LEU A 83 -13.48 0.16 -13.08
N ILE A 84 -13.04 0.92 -12.07
CA ILE A 84 -13.30 2.37 -11.98
C ILE A 84 -12.70 3.10 -13.19
N ASN A 85 -11.47 2.76 -13.57
CA ASN A 85 -10.81 3.37 -14.72
C ASN A 85 -11.51 3.02 -16.03
N GLU A 86 -12.00 1.80 -16.21
CA GLU A 86 -12.78 1.38 -17.38
C GLU A 86 -14.11 2.14 -17.47
N ILE A 87 -14.80 2.32 -16.35
CA ILE A 87 -16.06 3.10 -16.30
C ILE A 87 -15.77 4.56 -16.67
N ASN A 88 -14.74 5.17 -16.09
CA ASN A 88 -14.39 6.57 -16.35
C ASN A 88 -13.88 6.82 -17.78
N LYS A 89 -13.24 5.84 -18.43
CA LYS A 89 -12.80 5.95 -19.83
C LYS A 89 -13.94 5.87 -20.84
N LYS A 90 -15.12 5.35 -20.45
CA LYS A 90 -16.29 5.21 -21.32
C LYS A 90 -17.17 6.47 -21.35
N PHE A 91 -16.79 7.54 -20.64
CA PHE A 91 -17.41 8.86 -20.68
C PHE A 91 -16.38 9.91 -21.16
#